data_AF-A0A2H0V2E2-F1
#
_entry.id   AF-A0A2H0V2E2-F1
#
_cell.length_a   1.000
_cell.length_b   1.000
_cell.length_c   1.000
_cell.angle_alpha   90.00
_cell.angle_beta   90.00
_cell.angle_gamma   90.00
#
_symmetry.space_group_name_H-M   'P 1'
#
loop_
_entity.id
_entity.type
_entity.pdbx_description
1 polymer ?
#
loop_
_entity_poly.entity_id
_entity_poly.type
_entity_poly.pdbx_seq_one_letter_code
_entity_poly.pdbx_strand_id
1 'polypeptide(L)' 'MKLTFITTNKYKFTEVKAVLRNYGVEIEQVVMEYPED' A
#
# COMPACT_ATOMS: atom_id res chain seq x y z
N MET A 1 -0.20 -6.22 12.64
CA MET A 1 1.04 -6.15 11.82
C MET A 1 0.94 -4.93 10.93
N LYS A 2 2.02 -4.16 10.78
CA LYS A 2 2.03 -2.91 9.99
C LYS A 2 2.88 -3.10 8.72
N LEU A 3 2.33 -2.70 7.57
CA LEU A 3 2.99 -2.80 6.27
C LEU A 3 3.11 -1.40 5.63
N THR A 4 4.23 -1.19 4.93
CA THR A 4 4.48 0.01 4.14
C THR A 4 4.33 -0.33 2.66
N PHE A 5 3.46 0.39 1.95
CA PHE A 5 3.21 0.19 0.53
C PHE A 5 3.81 1.34 -0.27
N ILE A 6 4.89 1.05 -1.00
CA ILE A 6 5.60 2.04 -1.82
C ILE A 6 4.91 2.14 -3.18
N THR A 7 4.22 3.24 -3.42
CA THR A 7 3.52 3.47 -4.70
C THR A 7 3.17 4.95 -4.87
N THR A 8 3.31 5.45 -6.09
CA THR A 8 2.77 6.76 -6.51
C THR A 8 1.29 6.67 -6.90
N ASN A 9 0.75 5.46 -7.10
CA ASN A 9 -0.63 5.23 -7.53
C ASN A 9 -1.60 5.08 -6.34
N LYS A 10 -2.39 6.13 -6.10
CA LYS A 10 -3.42 6.19 -5.04
C LYS A 10 -4.56 5.17 -5.20
N TYR A 11 -4.86 4.72 -6.42
CA TYR A 11 -5.93 3.76 -6.68
C TYR A 11 -5.50 2.37 -6.22
N LYS A 12 -4.27 1.95 -6.59
CA LYS A 12 -3.66 0.70 -6.10
C LYS A 12 -3.62 0.65 -4.57
N PHE A 13 -3.25 1.76 -3.91
CA PHE A 13 -3.24 1.81 -2.43
C PHE A 13 -4.65 1.59 -1.84
N THR A 14 -5.66 2.22 -2.42
CA THR A 14 -7.05 2.11 -1.95
C THR A 14 -7.58 0.68 -2.07
N GLU A 15 -7.31 0.02 -3.20
CA GLU A 15 -7.70 -1.37 -3.45
C GLU A 15 -7.01 -2.33 -2.46
N VAL A 16 -5.68 -2.22 -2.33
CA VAL A 16 -4.89 -3.08 -1.43
C VAL A 16 -5.31 -2.87 0.03
N LYS A 17 -5.52 -1.62 0.45
CA LYS A 17 -6.02 -1.30 1.80
C LYS A 17 -7.39 -1.92 2.07
N ALA A 18 -8.30 -1.91 1.09
CA ALA A 18 -9.62 -2.51 1.24
C ALA A 18 -9.56 -4.03 1.43
N VAL A 19 -8.71 -4.71 0.66
CA VAL A 19 -8.51 -6.17 0.77
C VAL A 19 -7.87 -6.55 2.12
N LEU A 20 -6.84 -5.82 2.53
CA LEU A 20 -6.05 -6.17 3.71
C LEU A 20 -6.69 -5.75 5.04
N ARG A 21 -7.69 -4.85 5.02
CA ARG A 21 -8.48 -4.47 6.20
C ARG A 21 -9.08 -5.67 6.93
N ASN A 22 -9.54 -6.68 6.18
CA ASN A 22 -10.20 -7.87 6.75
C ASN A 22 -9.23 -8.79 7.52
N TYR A 23 -7.91 -8.59 7.37
CA TYR A 23 -6.88 -9.38 8.01
C TYR A 23 -6.26 -8.68 9.24
N GLY A 24 -6.82 -7.53 9.67
CA GLY A 24 -6.28 -6.76 10.80
C GLY A 24 -4.88 -6.18 10.52
N VAL A 25 -4.56 -5.98 9.24
CA VAL A 25 -3.27 -5.41 8.82
C VAL A 25 -3.44 -3.90 8.63
N GLU A 26 -2.57 -3.13 9.28
CA GLU A 26 -2.48 -1.69 9.07
C GLU A 26 -1.51 -1.40 7.93
N ILE A 27 -1.94 -0.56 6.99
CA ILE A 27 -1.17 -0.22 5.79
C ILE A 27 -1.00 1.30 5.69
N GLU A 28 0.24 1.72 5.42
CA GLU A 28 0.61 3.11 5.12
C GLU A 28 1.14 3.22 3.68
N GLN A 29 0.81 4.31 3.00
CA GLN A 29 1.35 4.61 1.68
C GLN A 29 2.62 5.44 1.82
N VAL A 30 3.69 5.03 1.15
CA VAL A 30 4.86 5.87 0.91
C VAL A 30 4.89 6.21 -0.57
N VAL A 31 4.76 7.51 -0.87
CA VAL A 31 4.86 8.03 -2.23
C VAL A 31 6.33 8.29 -2.51
N MET A 32 6.95 7.35 -3.22
CA MET A 32 8.37 7.40 -3.58
C MET A 32 8.55 6.65 -4.90
N GLU A 33 9.39 7.20 -5.78
CA GLU A 33 9.82 6.50 -7.00
C GLU A 33 10.93 5.51 -6.65
N TYR A 34 10.92 4.37 -7.32
CA TYR A 34 11.94 3.32 -7.19
C TYR A 34 12.24 2.76 -8.59
N PRO A 35 13.45 2.21 -8.82
CA PRO A 35 13.75 1.55 -10.08
C PRO A 35 12.77 0.39 -10.32
N GLU A 36 12.10 0.39 -11.48
CA GLU A 36 11.28 -0.71 -11.95
C GLU A 36 12.08 -1.47 -13.02
N ASP A 37 12.34 -2.77 -12.81
CA ASP A 37 13.01 -3.67 -13.77
C ASP A 37 12.01 -4.27 -14.78
#